data_AF-A0A8J4SYG4-F1
#
_entry.id   AF-A0A8J4SYG4-F1
#
_cell.length_a   1.000
_cell.length_b   1.000
_cell.length_c   1.000
_cell.angle_alpha   90.00
_cell.angle_beta   90.00
_cell.angle_gamma   90.00
#
_symmetry.space_group_name_H-M   'P 1'
#
loop_
_entity.id
_entity.type
_entity.pdbx_description
1 polymer ?
#
loop_
_entity_poly.entity_id
_entity_poly.type
_entity_poly.pdbx_seq_one_letter_code
_entity_poly.pdbx_strand_id
1 'polypeptide(L)'
;MLLTLLNLHVPPEVWACYRSLFFLAPVQEVIILHLDSGSIAKFQPELRAMGYKFQFVTPAGFHALNYSMFQLAQGCRDRGMEAYAELQEAEFAAEKHGYSATKHQHEVGTGYFDLVAQIIADGKSSTAALDRSTETEQFR
;
A
#
# COMPACT_ATOMS: atom_id res chain seq x y z
N MET A 1 15.59 -19.31 23.13
CA MET A 1 14.20 -19.33 22.64
C MET A 1 14.01 -20.10 21.33
N LEU A 2 15.05 -20.33 20.51
CA LEU A 2 14.94 -21.13 19.27
C LEU A 2 14.88 -22.67 19.48
N LEU A 3 15.40 -23.19 20.60
CA LEU A 3 15.52 -24.64 20.84
C LEU A 3 14.26 -25.29 21.43
N THR A 4 13.28 -24.52 21.89
CA THR A 4 12.05 -25.07 22.51
C THR A 4 10.95 -25.44 21.49
N LEU A 5 11.11 -25.04 20.22
CA LEU A 5 10.14 -25.35 19.15
C LEU A 5 10.35 -26.72 18.49
N LEU A 6 11.48 -27.39 18.74
CA LEU A 6 11.83 -28.66 18.07
C LEU A 6 11.13 -29.91 18.66
N ASN A 7 10.45 -29.79 19.80
CA ASN A 7 9.80 -30.91 20.49
C ASN A 7 8.26 -30.83 20.52
N LEU A 8 7.65 -29.87 19.84
CA LEU A 8 6.20 -29.83 19.68
C LEU A 8 5.82 -30.70 18.48
N HIS A 9 4.91 -31.66 18.69
CA HIS A 9 4.29 -32.45 17.62
C HIS A 9 3.32 -31.54 16.86
N VAL A 10 3.88 -30.68 16.01
CA VAL A 10 3.13 -29.76 15.16
C VAL A 10 2.57 -30.56 13.98
N PRO A 11 1.25 -30.55 13.75
CA PRO A 11 0.66 -31.28 12.63
C PRO A 11 1.26 -30.85 11.28
N PRO A 12 1.39 -31.75 10.29
CA PRO A 12 1.96 -31.44 8.96
C PRO A 12 1.36 -30.19 8.29
N GLU A 13 0.07 -29.97 8.49
CA GLU A 13 -0.69 -28.82 8.01
C GLU A 13 -0.28 -27.49 8.65
N VAL A 14 0.16 -27.51 9.92
CA VAL A 14 0.65 -26.33 10.64
C VAL A 14 2.09 -26.00 10.24
N TRP A 15 2.89 -27.01 9.88
CA TRP A 15 4.22 -26.80 9.31
C TRP A 15 4.19 -26.03 7.98
N ALA A 16 3.14 -26.16 7.17
CA ALA A 16 3.00 -25.36 5.94
C ALA A 16 2.89 -23.85 6.26
N CYS A 17 2.20 -23.49 7.34
CA CYS A 17 2.09 -22.10 7.81
C CYS A 17 3.44 -21.60 8.37
N TYR A 18 4.14 -22.41 9.16
CA TYR A 18 5.47 -22.05 9.68
C TYR A 18 6.56 -21.96 8.59
N ARG A 19 6.47 -22.79 7.54
CA ARG A 19 7.34 -22.73 6.36
C ARG A 19 7.09 -21.49 5.50
N SER A 20 5.91 -20.86 5.66
CA SER A 20 5.54 -19.60 5.00
C SER A 20 6.06 -18.35 5.71
N LEU A 21 6.42 -18.45 7.00
CA LEU A 21 6.77 -17.29 7.83
C LEU A 21 8.20 -16.76 7.59
N PHE A 22 9.07 -17.55 6.96
CA PHE A 22 10.50 -17.22 6.81
C PHE A 22 11.02 -17.08 5.37
N PHE A 23 10.17 -17.18 4.34
CA PHE A 23 10.68 -17.47 2.99
C PHE A 23 10.64 -16.35 1.95
N LEU A 24 10.36 -15.09 2.29
CA LEU A 24 10.33 -14.02 1.27
C LEU A 24 11.10 -12.73 1.61
N ALA A 25 11.69 -12.59 2.79
CA ALA A 25 12.39 -11.36 3.16
C ALA A 25 13.64 -11.04 2.30
N PRO A 26 14.51 -12.01 1.91
CA PRO A 26 15.62 -11.72 0.99
C PRO A 26 15.31 -12.00 -0.49
N VAL A 27 14.04 -12.22 -0.87
CA VAL A 27 13.72 -12.88 -2.15
C VAL A 27 13.42 -11.92 -3.31
N GLN A 28 13.11 -10.65 -3.07
CA GLN A 28 12.82 -9.70 -4.16
C GLN A 28 14.03 -9.48 -5.09
N GLU A 29 15.21 -9.30 -4.50
CA GLU A 29 16.47 -9.11 -5.23
C GLU A 29 16.90 -10.39 -5.94
N VAL A 30 16.70 -11.54 -5.30
CA VAL A 30 17.02 -12.85 -5.87
C VAL A 30 16.12 -13.18 -7.06
N ILE A 31 14.81 -12.91 -6.99
CA ILE A 31 13.86 -13.15 -8.09
C ILE A 31 14.27 -12.37 -9.33
N ILE A 32 14.51 -11.06 -9.21
CA ILE A 32 14.78 -10.19 -10.37
C ILE A 32 16.16 -10.48 -10.98
N LEU A 33 17.14 -10.88 -10.17
CA LEU A 33 18.51 -11.13 -10.62
C LEU A 33 18.74 -12.55 -11.18
N HIS A 34 17.90 -13.52 -10.83
CA HIS A 34 18.17 -14.94 -11.15
C HIS A 34 17.06 -15.64 -11.95
N LEU A 35 15.89 -15.02 -12.15
CA LEU A 35 14.77 -15.61 -12.89
C LEU A 35 14.43 -14.81 -14.14
N ASP A 36 14.07 -15.51 -15.22
CA ASP A 36 13.49 -14.88 -16.41
C ASP A 36 12.03 -14.45 -16.15
N SER A 37 11.51 -13.56 -17.00
CA SER A 37 10.15 -13.01 -16.85
C SER A 37 9.05 -14.08 -16.79
N GLY A 38 9.20 -15.20 -17.51
CA GLY A 38 8.26 -16.32 -17.48
C GLY A 38 8.27 -17.06 -16.14
N SER A 39 9.45 -17.27 -15.57
CA SER A 39 9.62 -17.86 -14.24
C SER A 39 9.11 -16.92 -13.13
N ILE A 40 9.39 -15.62 -13.22
CA ILE A 40 8.89 -14.62 -12.26
C ILE A 40 7.35 -14.62 -12.21
N ALA A 41 6.69 -14.65 -13.37
CA ALA A 41 5.24 -14.64 -13.46
C ALA A 41 4.57 -15.88 -12.83
N LYS A 42 5.28 -17.02 -12.80
CA LYS A 42 4.78 -18.30 -12.26
C LYS A 42 5.17 -18.55 -10.81
N PHE A 43 6.11 -17.77 -10.26
CA PHE A 43 6.72 -18.01 -8.96
C PHE A 43 5.68 -18.16 -7.83
N GLN A 44 4.80 -17.17 -7.65
CA GLN A 44 3.76 -17.24 -6.61
C GLN A 44 2.72 -18.36 -6.83
N PRO A 45 2.17 -18.56 -8.05
CA PRO A 45 1.32 -19.71 -8.37
C PRO A 45 1.95 -21.07 -8.03
N GLU A 46 3.22 -21.28 -8.37
CA GLU A 46 3.92 -22.55 -8.11
C GLU A 46 4.15 -22.79 -6.62
N LEU A 47 4.58 -21.75 -5.88
CA LEU A 47 4.65 -21.80 -4.42
C LEU A 47 3.29 -22.16 -3.80
N ARG A 48 2.19 -21.61 -4.32
CA ARG A 48 0.84 -21.90 -3.84
C ARG A 48 0.44 -23.36 -4.06
N ALA A 49 0.82 -23.94 -5.19
CA ALA A 49 0.60 -25.34 -5.53
C ALA A 49 1.38 -26.29 -4.58
N MET A 50 2.55 -25.85 -4.11
CA MET A 50 3.37 -26.58 -3.12
C MET A 50 2.90 -26.41 -1.65
N GLY A 51 1.86 -25.62 -1.40
CA GLY A 51 1.29 -25.45 -0.06
C GLY A 51 1.69 -24.16 0.66
N TYR A 52 2.44 -23.25 0.05
CA TYR A 52 2.74 -21.92 0.59
C TYR A 52 1.52 -20.99 0.42
N LYS A 53 0.63 -21.02 1.42
CA LYS A 53 -0.67 -20.32 1.38
C LYS A 53 -0.60 -18.84 1.73
N PHE A 54 0.45 -18.42 2.45
CA PHE A 54 0.69 -17.02 2.78
C PHE A 54 1.99 -16.56 2.13
N GLN A 55 1.90 -15.57 1.25
CA GLN A 55 3.03 -15.05 0.48
C GLN A 55 2.97 -13.53 0.51
N PHE A 56 4.09 -12.87 0.81
CA PHE A 56 4.18 -11.43 0.98
C PHE A 56 5.59 -10.95 0.62
N VAL A 57 5.71 -9.69 0.23
CA VAL A 57 7.00 -9.05 -0.06
C VAL A 57 7.34 -8.12 1.09
N THR A 58 8.26 -8.54 1.96
CA THR A 58 8.57 -7.82 3.20
C THR A 58 9.00 -6.37 2.98
N PRO A 59 9.93 -6.04 2.05
CA PRO A 59 10.39 -4.66 1.87
C PRO A 59 9.58 -3.88 0.81
N ALA A 60 8.42 -4.36 0.36
CA ALA A 60 7.67 -3.71 -0.72
C ALA A 60 7.35 -2.23 -0.41
N GLY A 61 6.91 -1.94 0.81
CA GLY A 61 6.64 -0.57 1.26
C GLY A 61 7.89 0.31 1.28
N PHE A 62 9.04 -0.23 1.72
CA PHE A 62 10.30 0.51 1.76
C PHE A 62 10.75 0.91 0.34
N HIS A 63 10.75 -0.04 -0.61
CA HIS A 63 11.15 0.26 -1.99
C HIS A 63 10.16 1.20 -2.69
N ALA A 64 8.85 0.97 -2.54
CA ALA A 64 7.84 1.80 -3.17
C ALA A 64 7.92 3.27 -2.69
N LEU A 65 7.99 3.48 -1.38
CA LEU A 65 8.05 4.81 -0.77
C LEU A 65 9.33 5.57 -1.13
N ASN A 66 10.49 4.93 -0.96
CA ASN A 66 11.77 5.61 -1.21
C ASN A 66 11.98 5.91 -2.69
N TYR A 67 11.64 4.97 -3.57
CA TYR A 67 11.84 5.15 -5.00
C TYR A 67 10.87 6.20 -5.59
N SER A 68 9.59 6.18 -5.23
CA SER A 68 8.62 7.17 -5.72
C SER A 68 9.00 8.59 -5.28
N MET A 69 9.39 8.76 -4.01
CA MET A 69 9.83 10.05 -3.49
C MET A 69 11.15 10.52 -4.13
N PHE A 70 12.11 9.61 -4.34
CA PHE A 70 13.36 9.95 -5.02
C PHE A 70 13.11 10.44 -6.45
N GLN A 71 12.23 9.78 -7.20
CA GLN A 71 11.86 10.20 -8.55
C GLN A 71 11.13 11.56 -8.54
N LEU A 72 10.18 11.75 -7.63
CA LEU A 72 9.48 13.03 -7.49
C LEU A 72 10.46 14.17 -7.13
N ALA A 73 11.38 13.95 -6.18
CA ALA A 73 12.36 14.95 -5.77
C ALA A 73 13.31 15.34 -6.92
N GLN A 74 13.77 14.37 -7.71
CA GLN A 74 14.55 14.65 -8.91
C GLN A 74 13.74 15.44 -9.95
N GLY A 75 12.50 15.02 -10.20
CA GLY A 75 11.59 15.73 -11.10
C GLY A 75 11.35 17.18 -10.65
N CYS A 76 11.09 17.41 -9.37
CA CYS A 76 10.90 18.76 -8.82
C CYS A 76 12.17 19.61 -8.87
N ARG A 77 13.36 19.01 -8.69
CA ARG A 77 14.63 19.72 -8.86
C ARG A 77 14.81 20.22 -10.30
N ASP A 78 14.44 19.39 -11.28
CA ASP A 78 14.75 19.64 -12.69
C ASP A 78 13.63 20.41 -13.43
N ARG A 79 12.36 20.20 -13.04
CA ARG A 79 11.14 20.74 -13.69
C ARG A 79 10.16 21.46 -12.76
N GLY A 80 10.45 21.54 -11.45
CA GLY A 80 9.57 22.21 -10.49
C GLY A 80 8.17 21.58 -10.42
N MET A 81 7.13 22.43 -10.44
CA MET A 81 5.73 22.00 -10.29
C MET A 81 5.20 21.11 -11.42
N GLU A 82 5.86 21.09 -12.59
CA GLU A 82 5.47 20.20 -13.69
C GLU A 82 5.58 18.72 -13.27
N ALA A 83 6.64 18.35 -12.55
CA ALA A 83 6.81 16.99 -12.05
C ALA A 83 5.75 16.61 -11.00
N TYR A 84 5.27 17.58 -10.23
CA TYR A 84 4.17 17.35 -9.28
C TYR A 84 2.82 17.23 -10.01
N ALA A 85 2.60 18.03 -11.06
CA ALA A 85 1.39 17.93 -11.88
C ALA A 85 1.32 16.58 -12.61
N GLU A 86 2.44 16.05 -13.11
CA GLU A 86 2.52 14.69 -13.69
C GLU A 86 2.07 13.61 -12.69
N LEU A 87 2.46 13.72 -11.41
CA LEU A 87 2.01 12.83 -10.35
C LEU A 87 0.49 12.98 -10.13
N GLN A 88 0.00 14.20 -10.03
CA GLN A 88 -1.42 14.47 -9.79
C GLN A 88 -2.32 13.98 -10.95
N GLU A 89 -1.89 14.16 -12.19
CA GLU A 89 -2.58 13.60 -13.37
C GLU A 89 -2.59 12.07 -13.35
N ALA A 90 -1.51 11.44 -12.88
CA ALA A 90 -1.48 9.99 -12.71
C ALA A 90 -2.46 9.52 -11.61
N GLU A 91 -2.63 10.28 -10.53
CA GLU A 91 -3.64 10.02 -9.50
C GLU A 91 -5.07 10.10 -10.07
N PHE A 92 -5.40 11.17 -10.80
CA PHE A 92 -6.70 11.29 -11.48
C PHE A 92 -6.94 10.13 -12.47
N ALA A 93 -5.94 9.77 -13.26
CA ALA A 93 -6.05 8.67 -14.21
C ALA A 93 -6.25 7.30 -13.53
N ALA A 94 -5.83 7.14 -12.27
CA ALA A 94 -5.99 5.94 -11.48
C ALA A 94 -7.38 5.81 -10.82
N GLU A 95 -8.18 6.89 -10.75
CA GLU A 95 -9.51 6.85 -10.14
C GLU A 95 -10.44 5.83 -10.81
N LYS A 96 -10.33 5.66 -12.14
CA LYS A 96 -11.06 4.63 -12.90
C LYS A 96 -10.75 3.19 -12.47
N HIS A 97 -9.66 2.99 -11.72
CA HIS A 97 -9.24 1.72 -11.15
C HIS A 97 -9.54 1.60 -9.64
N GLY A 98 -10.23 2.59 -9.06
CA GLY A 98 -10.63 2.60 -7.65
C GLY A 98 -9.66 3.32 -6.71
N TYR A 99 -8.70 4.10 -7.23
CA TYR A 99 -7.89 5.00 -6.41
C TYR A 99 -8.75 6.18 -5.93
N SER A 100 -8.70 6.52 -4.63
CA SER A 100 -9.52 7.58 -4.03
C SER A 100 -8.74 8.72 -3.39
N ALA A 101 -7.43 8.52 -3.16
CA ALA A 101 -6.64 9.42 -2.34
C ALA A 101 -6.28 10.76 -3.02
N THR A 102 -6.66 10.98 -4.28
CA THR A 102 -6.65 12.31 -4.91
C THR A 102 -7.45 13.32 -4.08
N LYS A 103 -8.59 12.86 -3.52
CA LYS A 103 -9.41 13.59 -2.54
C LYS A 103 -8.87 13.28 -1.13
N HIS A 104 -7.71 13.84 -0.82
CA HIS A 104 -6.95 13.51 0.38
C HIS A 104 -7.66 13.92 1.69
N GLN A 105 -8.53 14.95 1.69
CA GLN A 105 -9.33 15.31 2.86
C GLN A 105 -10.37 14.23 3.17
N HIS A 106 -11.06 13.72 2.14
CA HIS A 106 -11.93 12.56 2.29
C HIS A 106 -11.15 11.34 2.80
N GLU A 107 -10.00 11.02 2.21
CA GLU A 107 -9.21 9.83 2.52
C GLU A 107 -8.74 9.78 3.99
N VAL A 108 -8.36 10.93 4.55
CA VAL A 108 -7.95 11.02 5.97
C VAL A 108 -9.11 11.15 6.95
N GLY A 109 -10.35 11.07 6.45
CA GLY A 109 -11.55 11.03 7.28
C GLY A 109 -12.10 12.38 7.71
N THR A 110 -11.79 13.48 7.02
CA THR A 110 -12.34 14.81 7.36
C THR A 110 -13.87 14.78 7.45
N GLY A 111 -14.55 14.09 6.52
CA GLY A 111 -16.01 13.93 6.56
C GLY A 111 -16.53 13.08 7.71
N TYR A 112 -15.75 12.10 8.16
CA TYR A 112 -16.08 11.32 9.35
C TYR A 112 -16.05 12.21 10.60
N PHE A 113 -15.01 13.04 10.75
CA PHE A 113 -14.91 13.95 11.89
C PHE A 113 -15.92 15.09 11.84
N ASP A 114 -16.32 15.55 10.65
CA ASP A 114 -17.43 16.48 10.49
C ASP A 114 -18.75 15.89 10.99
N LEU A 115 -19.04 14.62 10.66
CA LEU A 115 -20.23 13.93 11.15
C LEU A 115 -20.20 13.81 12.69
N VAL A 116 -19.06 13.45 13.27
CA VAL A 116 -18.87 13.40 14.72
C VAL A 116 -19.13 14.78 15.35
N ALA A 117 -18.58 15.85 14.77
CA ALA A 117 -18.77 17.21 15.27
C ALA A 117 -20.24 17.64 15.19
N GLN A 118 -20.94 17.30 14.11
CA GLN A 118 -22.36 17.59 13.98
C GLN A 118 -23.21 16.83 14.99
N ILE A 119 -22.92 15.54 15.25
CA ILE A 119 -23.64 14.77 16.27
C ILE A 119 -23.45 15.37 17.66
N ILE A 120 -22.22 15.73 18.04
CA ILE A 120 -21.91 16.36 19.34
C ILE A 120 -22.64 17.69 19.50
N ALA A 121 -22.71 18.47 18.43
CA ALA A 121 -23.33 19.79 18.42
C ALA A 121 -24.86 19.75 18.18
N ASP A 122 -25.50 18.57 18.18
CA ASP A 122 -26.93 18.44 17.87
C ASP A 122 -27.30 19.11 16.53
N GLY A 123 -26.45 18.89 15.52
CA GLY A 123 -26.57 19.44 14.16
C GLY A 123 -26.26 20.94 14.02
N LYS A 124 -25.72 21.59 15.06
CA LYS A 124 -25.49 23.05 15.10
C LYS A 124 -24.02 23.45 14.97
N SER A 125 -23.15 22.53 14.53
CA SER A 125 -21.74 22.87 14.34
C SER A 125 -21.58 23.80 13.14
N SER A 126 -20.93 24.95 13.36
CA SER A 126 -20.59 25.94 12.33
C SER A 126 -19.14 25.84 11.85
N THR A 127 -18.37 24.89 12.39
CA THR A 127 -16.93 24.73 12.15
C THR A 127 -16.59 23.38 11.50
N ALA A 128 -17.53 22.79 10.76
CA ALA A 128 -17.25 21.63 9.91
C ALA A 128 -16.26 22.02 8.79
N ALA A 129 -15.42 21.08 8.37
CA ALA A 129 -14.24 21.32 7.56
C ALA A 129 -14.43 21.04 6.05
N LEU A 130 -15.27 20.07 5.67
CA LEU A 130 -15.47 19.72 4.26
C LEU A 130 -16.37 20.70 3.51
N ASP A 131 -17.39 21.25 4.17
CA ASP A 131 -18.25 22.25 3.56
C ASP A 131 -17.42 23.48 3.17
N ARG A 132 -17.45 23.84 1.88
CA ARG A 132 -16.65 24.93 1.30
C ARG A 132 -15.13 24.71 1.34
N SER A 133 -14.67 23.46 1.40
CA SER A 133 -13.25 23.14 1.18
C SER A 133 -12.87 23.26 -0.30
N THR A 134 -11.60 23.53 -0.58
CA THR A 134 -11.07 23.52 -1.97
C THR A 134 -11.24 22.16 -2.63
N GLU A 135 -11.20 21.08 -1.86
CA GLU A 135 -11.48 19.72 -2.36
C GLU A 135 -12.92 19.61 -2.89
N THR A 136 -13.92 20.05 -2.12
CA THR A 136 -15.34 20.06 -2.54
C THR A 136 -15.57 20.94 -3.78
N GLU A 137 -14.82 22.03 -3.91
CA GLU A 137 -15.00 22.98 -5.01
C GLU A 137 -14.29 22.56 -6.30
N GLN A 138 -13.07 22.02 -6.20
CA GLN A 138 -12.15 21.82 -7.33
C GLN A 138 -12.02 20.35 -7.76
N PHE A 139 -12.35 19.39 -6.91
CA PHE A 139 -12.23 17.95 -7.18
C PHE A 139 -13.61 17.32 -7.30
N ARG A 140 -14.35 17.65 -8.38
CA ARG A 140 -15.68 17.09 -8.66
C ARG A 140 -15.57 15.70 -9.29
#